data_AF-A0A6P1E401-F1
#
_entry.id   AF-A0A6P1E401-F1
#
_cell.length_a   1.000
_cell.length_b   1.000
_cell.length_c   1.000
_cell.angle_alpha   90.00
_cell.angle_beta   90.00
_cell.angle_gamma   90.00
#
_symmetry.space_group_name_H-M   'P 1'
#
loop_
_entity.id
_entity.type
_entity.pdbx_description
1 polymer ?
#
loop_
_entity_poly.entity_id
_entity_poly.type
_entity_poly.pdbx_seq_one_letter_code
_entity_poly.pdbx_strand_id
1 'polypeptide(L)'
;QQDVHAKILALNLASMVRGLAQVLAIRRHAARKHAYHVRWTSSLSTMKHTLVRLLIGTLHPPTTLLTQAVLTLSDAVEAVRPDRQFPRRNPGKLKPGFHPAYCRAA
;
A
#
# COMPACT_ATOMS: atom_id res chain seq x y z
N GLN A 1 17.61 -0.06 -20.08
CA GLN A 1 16.24 -0.43 -20.50
C GLN A 1 15.63 -1.50 -19.58
N GLN A 2 16.35 -2.58 -19.28
CA GLN A 2 15.84 -3.68 -18.43
C GLN A 2 15.36 -3.22 -17.04
N ASP A 3 16.10 -2.36 -16.35
CA ASP A 3 15.70 -1.87 -15.01
C ASP A 3 14.38 -1.09 -15.02
N VAL A 4 14.10 -0.37 -16.11
CA VAL A 4 12.84 0.38 -16.26
C VAL A 4 11.67 -0.61 -16.37
N HIS A 5 11.81 -1.66 -17.18
CA HIS A 5 10.78 -2.69 -17.30
C HIS A 5 10.60 -3.49 -16.01
N ALA A 6 11.70 -3.84 -15.33
CA ALA A 6 11.66 -4.52 -14.03
C ALA A 6 10.91 -3.69 -12.99
N LYS A 7 11.18 -2.37 -12.94
CA LYS A 7 10.47 -1.44 -12.07
C LYS A 7 8.97 -1.39 -12.38
N ILE A 8 8.60 -1.24 -13.65
CA ILE A 8 7.20 -1.16 -14.08
C ILE A 8 6.47 -2.46 -13.71
N LEU A 9 7.06 -3.61 -13.99
CA LEU A 9 6.50 -4.91 -13.65
C LEU A 9 6.29 -5.05 -12.14
N ALA A 10 7.30 -4.75 -11.32
CA ALA A 10 7.21 -4.86 -9.87
C ALA A 10 6.13 -3.94 -9.28
N LEU A 11 6.04 -2.69 -9.75
CA LEU A 11 5.03 -1.72 -9.29
C LEU A 11 3.62 -2.15 -9.70
N ASN A 12 3.44 -2.61 -10.93
CA ASN A 12 2.14 -3.07 -11.42
C ASN A 12 1.67 -4.30 -10.65
N LEU A 13 2.54 -5.29 -10.46
CA LEU A 13 2.20 -6.51 -9.73
C LEU A 13 1.90 -6.21 -8.25
N ALA A 14 2.68 -5.34 -7.62
CA ALA A 14 2.40 -4.88 -6.26
C ALA A 14 1.05 -4.16 -6.16
N SER A 15 0.70 -3.34 -7.16
CA SER A 15 -0.60 -2.64 -7.18
C SER A 15 -1.78 -3.62 -7.29
N MET A 16 -1.66 -4.64 -8.14
CA MET A 16 -2.71 -5.66 -8.33
C MET A 16 -2.91 -6.50 -7.05
N VAL A 17 -1.83 -7.02 -6.47
CA VAL A 17 -1.88 -7.82 -5.22
C VAL A 17 -2.44 -6.98 -4.08
N ARG A 18 -2.03 -5.72 -3.96
CA ARG A 18 -2.56 -4.77 -2.97
C ARG A 18 -4.06 -4.54 -3.14
N GLY A 19 -4.57 -4.44 -4.36
CA GLY A 19 -6.01 -4.28 -4.61
C GLY A 19 -6.82 -5.44 -4.04
N LEU A 20 -6.37 -6.67 -4.28
CA LEU A 20 -6.99 -7.88 -3.71
C LEU A 20 -6.83 -7.93 -2.18
N ALA A 21 -5.64 -7.62 -1.67
CA ALA A 21 -5.38 -7.56 -0.24
C ALA A 21 -6.28 -6.54 0.47
N GLN A 22 -6.57 -5.40 -0.16
CA GLN A 22 -7.49 -4.40 0.38
C GLN A 22 -8.91 -4.92 0.49
N VAL A 23 -9.41 -5.64 -0.52
CA VAL A 23 -10.74 -6.27 -0.48
C VAL A 23 -10.83 -7.26 0.70
N LEU A 24 -9.80 -8.09 0.89
CA LEU A 24 -9.74 -9.01 2.02
C LEU A 24 -9.61 -8.29 3.37
N ALA A 25 -8.78 -7.26 3.45
CA ALA A 25 -8.59 -6.47 4.66
C ALA A 25 -9.89 -5.82 5.13
N ILE A 26 -10.68 -5.25 4.21
CA ILE A 26 -11.99 -4.67 4.51
C ILE A 26 -12.89 -5.72 5.16
N ARG A 27 -12.96 -6.92 4.58
CA ARG A 27 -13.78 -8.02 5.11
C ARG A 27 -13.28 -8.50 6.48
N ARG A 28 -11.97 -8.73 6.61
CA ARG A 28 -11.33 -9.25 7.83
C ARG A 28 -11.43 -8.28 9.01
N HIS A 29 -11.46 -6.97 8.74
CA HIS A 29 -11.44 -5.94 9.76
C HIS A 29 -12.75 -5.14 9.86
N ALA A 30 -13.83 -5.62 9.23
CA ALA A 30 -15.14 -4.97 9.25
C ALA A 30 -15.69 -4.73 10.67
N ALA A 31 -15.38 -5.62 11.61
CA ALA A 31 -15.83 -5.51 13.00
C ALA A 31 -15.04 -4.49 13.84
N ARG A 32 -13.96 -3.91 13.32
CA ARG A 32 -13.15 -2.93 14.07
C ARG A 32 -13.77 -1.54 14.00
N LYS A 33 -13.44 -0.70 14.98
CA LYS A 33 -13.98 0.68 15.12
C LYS A 33 -13.78 1.59 13.89
N HIS A 34 -12.67 1.42 13.18
CA HIS A 34 -12.29 2.28 12.06
C HIS A 34 -12.19 1.48 10.77
N ALA A 35 -12.21 2.16 9.63
CA ALA A 35 -11.83 1.57 8.36
C ALA A 35 -10.32 1.24 8.38
N TYR A 36 -9.96 0.06 7.90
CA TYR A 36 -8.56 -0.37 7.78
C TYR A 36 -8.16 -0.45 6.32
N HIS A 37 -7.02 0.16 6.00
CA HIS A 37 -6.43 0.13 4.67
C HIS A 37 -5.07 -0.55 4.74
N VAL A 38 -4.76 -1.36 3.73
CA VAL A 38 -3.42 -1.94 3.55
C VAL A 38 -2.39 -0.82 3.50
N ARG A 39 -1.21 -1.02 4.08
CA ARG A 39 -0.13 -0.03 4.06
C ARG A 39 0.48 0.08 2.65
N TRP A 40 0.01 1.07 1.87
CA TRP A 40 0.38 1.21 0.46
C TRP A 40 1.87 1.47 0.25
N THR A 41 2.46 2.32 1.09
CA THR A 41 3.87 2.74 0.97
C THR A 41 4.87 1.59 1.20
N SER A 42 4.50 0.59 2.01
CA SER A 42 5.36 -0.57 2.28
C SER A 42 5.08 -1.77 1.37
N SER A 43 4.03 -1.75 0.56
CA SER A 43 3.56 -2.94 -0.15
C SER A 43 4.64 -3.58 -1.03
N LEU A 44 5.39 -2.77 -1.81
CA LEU A 44 6.49 -3.27 -2.64
C LEU A 44 7.64 -3.83 -1.81
N SER A 45 8.01 -3.16 -0.72
CA SER A 45 9.09 -3.62 0.17
C SER A 45 8.75 -4.96 0.82
N THR A 46 7.49 -5.12 1.27
CA THR A 46 6.98 -6.39 1.82
C THR A 46 6.98 -7.50 0.77
N MET A 47 6.68 -7.19 -0.49
CA MET A 47 6.59 -8.17 -1.57
C MET A 47 7.93 -8.52 -2.24
N LYS A 48 9.03 -7.81 -1.94
CA LYS A 48 10.29 -7.92 -2.72
C LYS A 48 10.80 -9.36 -2.86
N HIS A 49 10.76 -10.14 -1.77
CA HIS A 49 11.24 -11.52 -1.78
C HIS A 49 10.31 -12.43 -2.58
N THR A 50 9.00 -12.27 -2.42
CA THR A 50 8.00 -13.04 -3.17
C THR A 50 8.07 -12.74 -4.66
N LEU A 51 8.28 -11.48 -5.05
CA LEU A 51 8.47 -11.07 -6.44
C LEU A 51 9.66 -11.78 -7.08
N VAL A 52 10.81 -11.77 -6.41
CA VAL A 52 12.01 -12.47 -6.91
C VAL A 52 11.74 -13.98 -7.07
N ARG A 53 11.09 -14.61 -6.08
CA ARG A 53 10.74 -16.04 -6.13
C ARG A 53 9.76 -16.39 -7.25
N LEU A 54 8.84 -15.49 -7.55
CA LEU A 54 7.84 -15.64 -8.61
C LEU A 54 8.48 -15.52 -10.00
N LEU A 55 9.44 -14.63 -10.17
CA LEU A 55 10.10 -14.38 -11.46
C LEU A 55 11.19 -15.41 -11.78
N ILE A 56 11.90 -15.93 -10.78
CA ILE A 56 12.97 -16.91 -10.98
C ILE A 56 12.42 -18.34 -11.14
N GLY A 57 11.13 -18.57 -10.90
CA GLY A 57 10.52 -19.90 -11.05
C GLY A 57 10.98 -20.88 -9.98
N THR A 58 10.76 -20.52 -8.71
CA THR A 58 11.14 -21.37 -7.56
C THR A 58 10.25 -22.60 -7.41
N LEU A 59 10.62 -23.52 -6.49
CA LEU A 59 9.89 -24.75 -6.16
C LEU A 59 8.38 -24.57 -5.88
N HIS A 60 7.94 -23.37 -5.54
CA HIS A 60 6.56 -23.12 -5.12
C HIS A 60 5.70 -22.67 -6.30
N PRO A 61 4.46 -23.20 -6.44
CA PRO A 61 3.55 -22.77 -7.50
C PRO A 61 3.32 -21.25 -7.43
N PRO A 62 3.30 -20.51 -8.56
CA PRO A 62 3.10 -19.07 -8.56
C PRO A 62 1.84 -18.61 -7.81
N THR A 63 0.78 -19.42 -7.87
CA THR A 63 -0.48 -19.19 -7.14
C THR A 63 -0.30 -19.16 -5.63
N THR A 64 0.57 -20.02 -5.08
CA THR A 64 0.84 -20.06 -3.63
C THR A 64 1.58 -18.81 -3.18
N LEU A 65 2.58 -18.36 -3.94
CA LEU A 65 3.35 -17.15 -3.69
C LEU A 65 2.46 -15.90 -3.75
N LEU A 66 1.59 -15.81 -4.76
CA LEU A 66 0.63 -14.71 -4.88
C LEU A 66 -0.37 -14.71 -3.73
N THR A 67 -0.90 -15.87 -3.35
CA THR A 67 -1.83 -16.02 -2.22
C THR A 67 -1.15 -15.57 -0.93
N GLN A 68 0.08 -16.01 -0.68
CA GLN A 68 0.86 -15.60 0.48
C GLN A 68 1.11 -14.08 0.50
N ALA A 69 1.44 -13.47 -0.65
CA ALA A 69 1.61 -12.02 -0.73
C ALA A 69 0.32 -11.26 -0.40
N VAL A 70 -0.82 -11.72 -0.94
CA VAL A 70 -2.13 -11.13 -0.67
C VAL A 70 -2.46 -11.21 0.83
N LEU A 71 -2.28 -12.38 1.45
CA LEU A 71 -2.54 -12.58 2.88
C LEU A 71 -1.62 -11.74 3.77
N THR A 72 -0.33 -11.67 3.42
CA THR A 72 0.65 -10.88 4.17
C THR A 72 0.30 -9.39 4.13
N LEU A 73 -0.12 -8.90 2.96
CA LEU A 73 -0.54 -7.50 2.81
C LEU A 73 -1.89 -7.21 3.47
N SER A 74 -2.84 -8.15 3.45
CA SER A 74 -4.15 -7.95 4.07
C SER A 74 -4.09 -7.86 5.60
N ASP A 75 -3.03 -8.41 6.20
CA ASP A 75 -2.74 -8.27 7.63
C ASP A 75 -1.94 -6.99 7.96
N ALA A 76 -1.16 -6.49 7.01
CA ALA A 76 -0.38 -5.26 7.14
C ALA A 76 -1.23 -4.00 6.89
N VAL A 77 -2.17 -3.73 7.80
CA VAL A 77 -3.14 -2.63 7.69
C VAL A 77 -2.88 -1.49 8.66
N GLU A 78 -3.35 -0.31 8.29
CA GLU A 78 -3.41 0.89 9.12
C GLU A 78 -4.85 1.37 9.26
N ALA A 79 -5.19 1.88 10.44
CA ALA A 79 -6.50 2.48 10.69
C ALA A 79 -6.57 3.86 10.02
N VAL A 80 -7.57 4.06 9.18
CA VAL A 80 -7.92 5.38 8.65
C VAL A 80 -8.77 6.09 9.71
N ARG A 81 -8.15 7.08 10.34
CA ARG A 81 -8.75 7.90 11.39
C ARG A 81 -9.16 9.25 10.80
N PRO A 82 -10.46 9.56 10.69
CA PRO A 82 -10.91 10.83 10.11
C PRO A 82 -10.50 12.05 10.95
N ASP A 83 -10.28 11.82 12.24
CA ASP A 83 -9.84 12.78 13.27
C ASP A 83 -8.31 12.99 13.30
N ARG A 84 -7.53 12.21 12.54
CA ARG A 84 -6.07 12.35 12.49
C ARG A 84 -5.67 13.55 11.63
N GLN A 85 -5.80 14.73 12.21
CA GLN A 85 -5.29 15.97 11.67
C GLN A 85 -4.09 16.42 12.50
N PHE A 86 -3.00 16.80 11.84
CA PHE A 86 -1.88 17.48 12.50
C PHE A 86 -1.83 18.91 11.96
N PRO A 87 -2.61 19.85 12.56
CA PRO A 87 -2.61 21.23 12.10
C PRO A 87 -1.22 21.82 12.28
N ARG A 88 -0.78 22.58 11.29
CA ARG A 88 0.48 23.32 11.40
C ARG A 88 0.26 24.51 12.32
N ARG A 89 1.09 24.64 13.37
CA ARG A 89 1.05 25.82 14.26
C ARG A 89 1.27 27.16 13.54
N ASN A 90 2.02 27.16 12.44
CA ASN A 90 2.28 28.33 11.58
C ASN A 90 2.19 27.94 10.10
N PRO A 91 1.00 27.90 9.48
CA PRO A 91 0.84 27.39 8.12
C PRO A 91 1.33 28.37 7.04
N GLY A 92 1.48 29.66 7.36
CA GLY A 92 1.85 30.72 6.41
C GLY A 92 0.83 30.89 5.27
N LYS A 93 1.11 31.82 4.33
CA LYS A 93 0.25 32.02 3.14
C LYS A 93 0.46 30.89 2.11
N LEU A 94 -0.61 30.44 1.47
CA LEU A 94 -0.53 29.49 0.36
C LEU A 94 0.00 30.22 -0.88
N LYS A 95 1.03 29.66 -1.53
CA LYS A 95 1.54 30.22 -2.78
C LYS A 95 0.55 29.93 -3.92
N PRO A 96 0.27 30.89 -4.82
CA PRO A 96 -0.58 30.64 -5.99
C PRO A 96 -0.05 29.45 -6.81
N GLY A 97 -0.96 28.58 -7.27
CA GLY A 97 -0.62 27.40 -8.08
C GLY A 97 -0.16 26.16 -7.30
N PHE A 98 -0.02 26.24 -5.97
CA PHE A 98 0.31 25.08 -5.14
C PHE A 98 -0.96 24.46 -4.53
N HIS A 99 -1.05 23.14 -4.56
CA HIS A 99 -2.09 22.41 -3.84
C HIS A 99 -1.94 22.63 -2.33
N PRO A 100 -3.04 22.82 -1.58
CA PRO A 100 -2.98 22.91 -0.14
C PRO A 100 -2.40 21.60 0.42
N ALA A 101 -1.35 21.70 1.23
CA ALA A 101 -0.90 20.56 2.02
C ALA A 101 -2.03 20.11 2.94
N TYR A 102 -2.11 18.80 3.20
CA TYR A 102 -3.11 18.23 4.10
C TYR A 102 -2.99 18.91 5.48
N CYS A 103 -4.06 19.57 5.93
CA CYS A 103 -4.13 20.37 7.18
C CYS A 103 -3.27 21.65 7.23
N ARG A 104 -3.77 22.73 6.60
CA ARG A 104 -3.28 24.11 6.80
C ARG A 104 -4.02 24.88 7.92
N ALA A 105 -4.78 24.20 8.78
CA ALA A 105 -5.55 24.88 9.83
C ALA A 105 -4.64 25.71 10.76
N ALA A 106 -5.08 26.94 11.04
CA ALA A 106 -4.62 27.82 12.10
C ALA A 106 -5.55 27.65 13.32
#